data_AF-A0A6V8NCW2-F1
#
_entry.id   AF-A0A6V8NCW2-F1
#
_cell.length_a   1.000
_cell.length_b   1.000
_cell.length_c   1.000
_cell.angle_alpha   90.00
_cell.angle_beta   90.00
_cell.angle_gamma   90.00
#
_symmetry.space_group_name_H-M   'P 1'
#
loop_
_entity.id
_entity.type
_entity.pdbx_description
1 polymer ?
#
loop_
_entity_poly.entity_id
_entity_poly.type
_entity_poly.pdbx_seq_one_letter_code
_entity_poly.pdbx_strand_id
1 'polypeptide(L)'
;MDELTIESWQDPAAPGALGMKLTGSVTIAQAAGLKDELVAALGKGKDLKLDVSQVSEIDLTGLQLLEATHRSATLAGKLFCLEIGGNRAYLDTVEAAGFRRHMGCKHDTKNTCIWVGGDY
;
A
#
# COMPACT_ATOMS: atom_id res chain seq x y z
N MET A 1 2.78 -21.14 5.86
CA MET A 1 2.74 -20.00 4.94
C MET A 1 1.33 -19.47 5.05
N ASP A 2 1.17 -18.31 5.66
CA ASP A 2 -0.16 -17.75 5.94
C ASP A 2 -0.84 -17.35 4.62
N GLU A 3 -2.15 -17.52 4.54
CA GLU A 3 -2.95 -17.09 3.39
C GLU A 3 -3.17 -15.57 3.45
N LEU A 4 -3.12 -14.89 2.29
CA LEU A 4 -3.45 -13.48 2.20
C LEU A 4 -4.96 -13.31 2.15
N THR A 5 -5.52 -12.61 3.12
CA THR A 5 -6.91 -12.16 3.12
C THR A 5 -6.99 -10.67 2.82
N ILE A 6 -7.95 -10.29 1.99
CA ILE A 6 -8.18 -8.91 1.56
C ILE A 6 -9.62 -8.53 1.88
N GLU A 7 -9.78 -7.49 2.70
CA GLU A 7 -11.08 -6.92 3.05
C GLU A 7 -11.16 -5.50 2.48
N SER A 8 -12.31 -5.11 1.92
CA SER A 8 -12.51 -3.77 1.33
C SER A 8 -13.73 -3.08 1.92
N TRP A 9 -13.65 -1.77 2.13
CA TRP A 9 -14.77 -0.94 2.61
C TRP A 9 -14.78 0.41 1.91
N GLN A 10 -15.93 1.08 1.93
CA GLN A 10 -16.01 2.51 1.56
C GLN A 10 -15.64 3.34 2.78
N ASP A 11 -14.71 4.28 2.65
CA ASP A 11 -14.31 5.12 3.77
C ASP A 11 -15.45 6.10 4.12
N PRO A 12 -16.09 5.96 5.31
CA PRO A 12 -17.18 6.86 5.70
C PRO A 12 -16.70 8.30 5.92
N ALA A 13 -15.41 8.51 6.20
CA ALA A 13 -14.83 9.84 6.41
C ALA A 13 -14.46 10.55 5.09
N ALA A 14 -14.36 9.80 3.98
CA ALA A 14 -13.97 10.32 2.68
C ALA A 14 -14.87 9.74 1.56
N PRO A 15 -16.00 10.40 1.23
CA PRO A 15 -16.95 9.89 0.23
C PRO A 15 -16.30 9.58 -1.13
N GLY A 16 -16.30 8.30 -1.50
CA GLY A 16 -15.71 7.78 -2.74
C GLY A 16 -14.25 7.33 -2.64
N ALA A 17 -13.64 7.40 -1.45
CA ALA A 17 -12.39 6.71 -1.16
C ALA A 17 -12.67 5.25 -0.78
N LEU A 18 -11.80 4.36 -1.26
CA LEU A 18 -11.85 2.93 -0.96
C LEU A 18 -10.80 2.62 0.10
N GLY A 19 -11.19 1.89 1.13
CA GLY A 19 -10.27 1.27 2.07
C GLY A 19 -10.08 -0.21 1.74
N MET A 20 -8.85 -0.69 1.89
CA MET A 20 -8.47 -2.09 1.77
C MET A 20 -7.61 -2.49 2.96
N LYS A 21 -7.79 -3.71 3.48
CA LYS A 21 -6.98 -4.25 4.57
C LYS A 21 -6.39 -5.58 4.16
N LEU A 22 -5.08 -5.70 4.37
CA LEU A 22 -4.32 -6.92 4.12
C LEU A 22 -4.01 -7.62 5.43
N THR A 23 -4.32 -8.91 5.49
CA THR A 23 -3.98 -9.78 6.63
C THR A 23 -3.25 -11.01 6.10
N GLY A 24 -2.15 -11.42 6.76
CA GLY A 24 -1.36 -12.57 6.36
C GLY A 24 -0.13 -12.21 5.51
N SER A 25 0.29 -13.11 4.63
CA SER A 25 1.56 -13.00 3.87
C SER A 25 1.40 -12.22 2.55
N VAL A 26 2.25 -11.23 2.33
CA VAL A 26 2.36 -10.45 1.09
C VAL A 26 3.71 -10.74 0.43
N THR A 27 3.81 -11.89 -0.23
CA THR A 27 5.04 -12.31 -0.94
C THR A 27 4.78 -12.52 -2.43
N ILE A 28 5.82 -12.91 -3.17
CA ILE A 28 5.69 -13.29 -4.58
C ILE A 28 4.59 -14.33 -4.85
N ALA A 29 4.32 -15.23 -3.89
CA ALA A 29 3.29 -16.26 -4.03
C ALA A 29 1.87 -15.66 -4.16
N GLN A 30 1.60 -14.53 -3.51
CA GLN A 30 0.31 -13.85 -3.54
C GLN A 30 0.29 -12.63 -4.48
N ALA A 31 1.43 -12.27 -5.07
CA ALA A 31 1.62 -11.03 -5.82
C ALA A 31 0.65 -10.85 -6.99
N ALA A 32 0.34 -11.91 -7.74
CA ALA A 32 -0.58 -11.84 -8.88
C ALA A 32 -2.00 -11.46 -8.44
N GLY A 33 -2.54 -12.16 -7.42
CA GLY A 33 -3.87 -11.86 -6.87
C GLY A 33 -3.93 -10.48 -6.24
N LEU A 34 -2.93 -10.10 -5.45
CA LEU A 34 -2.88 -8.77 -4.83
C LEU A 34 -2.82 -7.66 -5.89
N LYS A 35 -2.03 -7.84 -6.96
CA LYS A 35 -1.97 -6.87 -8.07
C LYS A 35 -3.35 -6.65 -8.68
N ASP A 36 -4.08 -7.73 -8.97
CA ASP A 36 -5.39 -7.62 -9.62
C ASP A 36 -6.39 -6.88 -8.72
N GLU A 37 -6.37 -7.13 -7.41
CA GLU A 37 -7.18 -6.40 -6.43
C GLU A 37 -6.81 -4.92 -6.33
N LEU A 38 -5.51 -4.59 -6.30
CA LEU A 38 -5.04 -3.19 -6.27
C LEU A 38 -5.44 -2.42 -7.53
N VAL A 39 -5.35 -3.05 -8.71
CA VAL A 39 -5.80 -2.44 -9.97
C VAL A 39 -7.31 -2.22 -9.97
N ALA A 40 -8.08 -3.21 -9.51
CA ALA A 40 -9.54 -3.09 -9.41
C ALA A 40 -9.94 -1.98 -8.43
N ALA A 41 -9.26 -1.87 -7.29
CA ALA A 41 -9.45 -0.83 -6.30
C ALA A 41 -9.19 0.58 -6.85
N LEU A 42 -8.05 0.77 -7.52
CA LEU A 42 -7.74 2.02 -8.22
C LEU A 42 -8.75 2.35 -9.32
N GLY A 43 -9.41 1.36 -9.93
CA GLY A 43 -10.47 1.58 -10.91
C GLY A 43 -11.81 2.06 -10.34
N LYS A 44 -12.14 1.67 -9.10
CA LYS A 44 -13.45 1.91 -8.47
C LYS A 44 -13.55 3.21 -7.67
N GLY A 45 -12.45 3.69 -7.09
CA GLY A 45 -12.43 4.82 -6.14
C GLY A 45 -11.73 6.08 -6.65
N LYS A 46 -11.91 7.18 -5.92
CA LYS A 46 -11.13 8.41 -6.11
C LYS A 46 -9.76 8.31 -5.44
N ASP A 47 -9.72 7.80 -4.22
CA ASP A 47 -8.51 7.60 -3.42
C ASP A 47 -8.51 6.18 -2.83
N LEU A 48 -7.33 5.69 -2.45
CA LEU A 48 -7.16 4.36 -1.88
C LEU A 48 -6.37 4.43 -0.56
N LYS A 49 -6.96 3.92 0.52
CA LYS A 49 -6.27 3.67 1.79
C LYS A 49 -6.01 2.17 1.92
N LEU A 50 -4.76 1.78 2.18
CA LEU A 50 -4.38 0.38 2.38
C LEU A 50 -3.84 0.17 3.79
N ASP A 51 -4.54 -0.63 4.57
CA ASP A 51 -4.14 -1.06 5.90
C ASP A 51 -3.27 -2.31 5.80
N VAL A 52 -2.01 -2.17 6.23
CA VAL A 52 -1.02 -3.24 6.30
C VAL A 52 -0.71 -3.64 7.74
N SER A 53 -1.45 -3.13 8.73
CA SER A 53 -1.18 -3.36 10.17
C SER A 53 -1.23 -4.82 10.62
N GLN A 54 -1.85 -5.70 9.82
CA GLN A 54 -2.01 -7.13 10.11
C GLN A 54 -1.30 -8.05 9.09
N VAL A 55 -0.40 -7.49 8.28
CA VAL A 55 0.48 -8.28 7.40
C VAL A 55 1.51 -9.01 8.25
N SER A 56 1.56 -10.35 8.19
CA SER A 56 2.49 -11.15 8.98
C SER A 56 3.87 -11.27 8.34
N GLU A 57 3.96 -11.14 7.01
CA GLU A 57 5.19 -11.21 6.24
C GLU A 57 5.04 -10.37 4.96
N ILE A 58 6.11 -9.66 4.57
CA ILE A 58 6.16 -8.98 3.27
C ILE A 58 7.58 -9.03 2.70
N ASP A 59 7.67 -9.31 1.39
CA ASP A 59 8.94 -9.36 0.65
C ASP A 59 9.11 -8.16 -0.29
N LEU A 60 10.22 -8.17 -1.04
CA LEU A 60 10.51 -7.14 -2.04
C LEU A 60 9.41 -7.03 -3.12
N THR A 61 8.78 -8.14 -3.50
CA THR A 61 7.69 -8.14 -4.49
C THR A 61 6.48 -7.39 -3.93
N GLY A 62 6.15 -7.63 -2.66
CA GLY A 62 5.12 -6.88 -1.95
C GLY A 62 5.39 -5.37 -1.96
N LEU A 63 6.60 -4.96 -1.57
CA LEU A 63 6.98 -3.54 -1.57
C LEU A 63 6.93 -2.90 -2.98
N GLN A 64 7.35 -3.64 -4.00
CA GLN A 64 7.28 -3.19 -5.39
C GLN A 64 5.83 -2.98 -5.87
N LEU A 65 4.90 -3.83 -5.44
CA LEU A 65 3.47 -3.63 -5.71
C LEU A 65 2.93 -2.36 -5.01
N LEU A 66 3.34 -2.09 -3.78
CA LEU A 66 2.97 -0.85 -3.08
C LEU A 66 3.48 0.39 -3.81
N GLU A 67 4.73 0.38 -4.28
CA GLU A 67 5.29 1.48 -5.08
C GLU A 67 4.57 1.62 -6.43
N ALA A 68 4.27 0.50 -7.11
CA ALA A 68 3.55 0.53 -8.37
C ALA A 68 2.14 1.12 -8.19
N THR A 69 1.45 0.78 -7.10
CA THR A 69 0.16 1.34 -6.72
C THR A 69 0.27 2.82 -6.42
N HIS A 70 1.22 3.23 -5.57
CA HIS A 70 1.49 4.64 -5.26
C HIS A 70 1.69 5.46 -6.54
N ARG A 71 2.64 5.02 -7.38
CA ARG A 71 2.94 5.69 -8.64
C ARG A 71 1.73 5.75 -9.57
N SER A 72 0.95 4.68 -9.67
CA SER A 72 -0.24 4.63 -10.53
C SER A 72 -1.34 5.58 -10.04
N ALA A 73 -1.57 5.61 -8.72
CA ALA A 73 -2.51 6.55 -8.11
C ALA A 73 -2.08 7.99 -8.36
N THR A 74 -0.82 8.32 -8.08
CA THR A 74 -0.27 9.66 -8.27
C THR A 74 -0.36 10.13 -9.71
N LEU A 75 -0.02 9.27 -10.69
CA LEU A 75 -0.16 9.59 -12.12
C LEU A 75 -1.61 9.79 -12.56
N ALA A 76 -2.55 9.13 -11.88
CA ALA A 76 -3.99 9.31 -12.10
C ALA A 76 -4.59 10.48 -11.30
N GLY A 77 -3.78 11.25 -10.57
CA GLY A 77 -4.23 12.36 -9.71
C GLY A 77 -4.93 11.93 -8.42
N LYS A 78 -4.85 10.64 -8.08
CA LYS A 78 -5.44 10.00 -6.90
C LYS A 78 -4.47 9.96 -5.73
N LEU A 79 -4.99 9.90 -4.51
CA LEU A 79 -4.20 9.65 -3.31
C LEU A 79 -4.13 8.14 -3.03
N PHE A 80 -2.95 7.71 -2.56
CA PHE A 80 -2.72 6.39 -2.03
C PHE A 80 -2.00 6.52 -0.68
N CYS A 81 -2.64 6.02 0.38
CA CYS A 81 -2.15 6.11 1.75
C CYS A 81 -1.98 4.72 2.35
N LEU A 82 -0.98 4.54 3.22
CA LEU A 82 -0.75 3.31 3.97
C LEU A 82 -1.04 3.52 5.45
N GLU A 83 -1.89 2.68 6.02
CA GLU A 83 -2.04 2.56 7.47
C GLU A 83 -1.11 1.44 7.95
N ILE A 84 -0.02 1.81 8.63
CA ILE A 84 1.04 0.87 9.01
C ILE A 84 0.75 0.21 10.36
N GLY A 85 0.13 0.94 11.31
CA GLY A 85 -0.17 0.43 12.65
C GLY A 85 1.04 -0.11 13.42
N GLY A 86 2.25 0.38 13.13
CA GLY A 86 3.49 -0.11 13.75
C GLY A 86 3.94 -1.51 13.30
N ASN A 87 3.44 -2.04 12.18
CA ASN A 87 3.78 -3.36 11.69
C ASN A 87 5.29 -3.53 11.43
N ARG A 88 5.94 -4.37 12.24
CA ARG A 88 7.38 -4.66 12.14
C ARG A 88 7.77 -5.44 10.89
N ALA A 89 6.98 -6.43 10.46
CA ALA A 89 7.27 -7.17 9.22
C ALA A 89 7.35 -6.22 8.02
N TYR A 90 6.48 -5.21 7.98
CA TYR A 90 6.54 -4.15 6.98
C TYR A 90 7.74 -3.22 7.19
N LEU A 91 7.87 -2.61 8.36
CA LEU A 91 8.87 -1.58 8.64
C LEU A 91 10.30 -2.09 8.46
N ASP A 92 10.58 -3.29 8.97
CA ASP A 92 11.91 -3.88 8.91
C ASP A 92 12.29 -4.26 7.47
N THR A 93 11.34 -4.76 6.66
CA THR A 93 11.57 -5.02 5.23
C THR A 93 11.78 -3.74 4.44
N VAL A 94 11.02 -2.66 4.73
CA VAL A 94 11.21 -1.35 4.08
C VAL A 94 12.61 -0.79 4.33
N GLU A 95 13.10 -0.88 5.57
CA GLU A 95 14.45 -0.45 5.93
C GLU A 95 15.50 -1.34 5.25
N ALA A 96 15.39 -2.66 5.37
CA ALA A 96 16.34 -3.61 4.82
C ALA A 96 16.43 -3.56 3.28
N ALA A 97 15.30 -3.31 2.60
CA ALA A 97 15.25 -3.19 1.14
C ALA A 97 15.69 -1.80 0.63
N GLY A 98 15.97 -0.84 1.52
CA GLY A 98 16.38 0.51 1.14
C GLY A 98 15.25 1.35 0.53
N PHE A 99 13.98 1.02 0.84
CA PHE A 99 12.82 1.76 0.34
C PHE A 99 12.57 3.04 1.11
N ARG A 100 13.03 3.15 2.36
CA ARG A 100 12.85 4.34 3.19
C ARG A 100 13.52 5.57 2.56
N ARG A 101 12.78 6.68 2.49
CA ARG A 101 13.25 7.94 1.91
C ARG A 101 13.14 9.09 2.88
N HIS A 102 14.04 10.06 2.67
CA HIS A 102 13.98 11.38 3.30
C HIS A 102 13.19 12.39 2.44
N MET A 103 13.09 12.14 1.13
CA MET A 103 12.38 12.99 0.16
C MET A 103 11.45 12.16 -0.72
N GLY A 104 10.31 12.74 -1.09
CA GLY A 104 9.29 12.10 -1.92
C GLY A 104 9.80 11.72 -3.32
N CYS A 105 9.03 10.89 -4.02
CA CYS A 105 9.35 10.57 -5.40
C CYS A 105 9.00 11.75 -6.33
N LYS A 106 9.67 11.84 -7.50
CA LYS A 106 9.43 12.93 -8.48
C LYS A 106 7.99 13.00 -9.02
N HIS A 107 7.22 11.91 -8.86
CA HIS A 107 5.84 11.86 -9.32
C HIS A 107 4.90 12.46 -8.27
N ASP A 108 5.26 12.37 -7.00
CA ASP A 108 4.47 12.89 -5.89
C ASP A 108 4.75 14.37 -5.67
N THR A 109 3.84 15.20 -6.18
CA THR A 109 3.87 16.66 -6.01
C THR A 109 3.11 17.14 -4.78
N LYS A 110 2.44 16.22 -4.07
CA LYS A 110 1.60 16.53 -2.90
C LYS A 110 2.28 16.19 -1.58
N ASN A 111 3.51 15.67 -1.61
CA ASN A 111 4.27 15.21 -0.44
C ASN A 111 3.54 14.11 0.34
N THR A 112 2.87 13.20 -0.38
CA THR A 112 2.16 12.03 0.16
C THR A 112 2.86 10.70 -0.19
N CYS A 113 4.15 10.73 -0.51
CA CYS A 113 4.92 9.55 -0.87
C CYS A 113 5.00 8.57 0.29
N ILE A 114 4.50 7.35 0.08
CA ILE A 114 4.42 6.27 1.09
C ILE A 114 5.78 5.83 1.66
N TRP A 115 6.87 6.24 1.02
CA TRP A 115 8.23 5.93 1.43
C TRP A 115 8.91 7.02 2.25
N VAL A 116 8.32 8.21 2.31
CA VAL A 116 8.74 9.30 3.21
C VAL A 116 8.04 9.08 4.55
N GLY A 117 8.67 9.48 5.66
CA GLY A 117 8.02 9.63 6.98
C GLY A 117 7.00 8.54 7.33
N GLY A 118 7.44 7.43 7.91
CA GLY A 118 6.65 6.21 8.07
C GLY A 118 5.52 6.21 9.11
N ASP A 119 4.65 7.22 9.15
CA ASP A 119 3.36 7.22 9.86
C ASP A 119 2.41 8.24 9.18
N TYR A 120 1.42 7.77 8.41
CA TYR A 120 0.34 8.61 7.85
C TYR A 120 -1.03 7.99 8.11
#